data_AF-A0A9P7STP0-F1
#
_entry.id   AF-A0A9P7STP0-F1
#
_cell.length_a   1.000
_cell.length_b   1.000
_cell.length_c   1.000
_cell.angle_alpha   90.00
_cell.angle_beta   90.00
_cell.angle_gamma   90.00
#
_symmetry.space_group_name_H-M   'P 1'
#
loop_
_entity.id
_entity.type
_entity.pdbx_description
1 polymer ?
#
loop_
_entity_poly.entity_id
_entity_poly.type
_entity_poly.pdbx_seq_one_letter_code
_entity_poly.pdbx_strand_id
1 'polypeptide(L)' 'MKLSPNVGSDRSWVWNAAADVSEGEPEAVTLAIRFANSDNANLFKDAFIQGQKDNEAIFRAATGATSDEPDKTE' A
#
# COMPACT_ATOMS: atom_id res chain seq x y z
N MET A 1 4.00 -1.00 0.13
CA MET A 1 4.23 0.46 -0.04
C MET A 1 3.87 1.16 1.27
N LYS A 2 4.38 2.37 1.58
CA LYS A 2 4.03 3.07 2.83
C LYS A 2 3.64 4.51 2.54
N LEU A 3 2.39 4.88 2.86
CA LEU A 3 1.96 6.27 2.85
C LEU A 3 2.58 7.00 4.06
N SER A 4 3.25 8.12 3.78
CA SER A 4 3.75 9.04 4.79
C SER A 4 3.08 10.40 4.63
N PRO A 5 2.73 11.11 5.71
CA PRO A 5 2.19 12.46 5.60
C PRO A 5 3.23 13.40 4.97
N ASN A 6 2.79 14.31 4.10
CA ASN A 6 3.65 15.38 3.60
C ASN A 6 3.81 16.46 4.68
N VAL A 7 5.03 16.97 4.88
CA VAL A 7 5.31 18.00 5.89
C VAL A 7 4.46 19.25 5.60
N GLY A 8 3.75 19.73 6.61
CA GLY A 8 2.88 20.91 6.48
C GLY A 8 1.54 20.65 5.77
N SER A 9 1.15 19.40 5.52
CA SER A 9 -0.17 19.07 4.99
C SER A 9 -0.82 17.91 5.73
N ASP A 10 -2.07 18.13 6.15
CA ASP A 10 -2.97 17.12 6.71
C ASP A 10 -3.79 16.37 5.65
N ARG A 11 -3.64 16.77 4.38
CA ARG A 11 -4.42 16.27 3.23
C ARG A 11 -3.56 15.80 2.07
N SER A 12 -2.30 15.45 2.35
CA SER A 12 -1.36 14.95 1.34
C SER A 12 -0.58 13.73 1.83
N TRP A 13 -0.39 12.76 0.94
CA TRP A 13 0.38 11.54 1.19
C TRP A 13 1.52 11.39 0.19
N VAL A 14 2.66 10.87 0.66
CA VAL A 14 3.85 10.57 -0.13
C VAL A 14 4.19 9.08 0.01
N TRP A 15 4.58 8.43 -1.08
CA TRP A 15 5.07 7.05 -1.06
C TRP A 15 6.03 6.78 -2.22
N ASN A 16 6.76 5.66 -2.12
CA ASN A 16 7.57 5.13 -3.21
C ASN A 16 6.82 4.01 -3.93
N ALA A 17 6.68 4.12 -5.25
CA ALA A 17 6.27 3.06 -6.13
C ALA A 17 7.52 2.45 -6.78
N ALA A 18 7.68 1.13 -6.70
CA ALA A 18 8.89 0.45 -7.16
C ALA A 18 8.89 0.13 -8.67
N ALA A 19 7.71 0.11 -9.28
CA ALA A 19 7.48 -0.29 -10.67
C ALA A 19 6.21 0.42 -11.20
N ASP A 20 6.23 1.74 -11.24
CA ASP A 20 5.20 2.54 -11.91
C ASP A 20 5.33 2.41 -13.42
N VAL A 21 4.23 2.27 -14.15
CA VAL A 21 4.21 2.03 -15.60
C VAL A 21 3.44 3.10 -16.36
N SER A 22 3.18 4.26 -15.76
CA SER A 22 2.37 5.32 -16.42
C SER A 22 3.04 5.87 -17.67
N GLU A 23 4.37 5.82 -17.73
CA GLU A 23 5.19 6.28 -18.86
C GLU A 23 5.70 5.14 -19.76
N GLY A 24 5.14 3.93 -19.63
CA GLY A 24 5.45 2.77 -20.47
C GLY A 24 6.26 1.69 -19.75
N GLU A 25 7.55 1.93 -19.51
CA GLU A 25 8.41 0.96 -18.83
C GLU A 25 8.33 1.10 -17.30
N PRO A 26 8.53 0.01 -16.52
CA PRO A 26 8.52 0.07 -15.07
C PRO A 26 9.63 0.98 -14.51
N GLU A 27 9.24 1.99 -13.73
CA GLU A 27 10.15 2.93 -13.08
C GLU A 27 9.91 3.01 -11.56
N ALA A 28 10.99 3.16 -10.80
CA ALA A 28 10.91 3.46 -9.38
C ALA A 28 10.76 4.98 -9.18
N VAL A 29 9.61 5.41 -8.67
CA VAL A 29 9.26 6.83 -8.50
C VAL A 29 8.76 7.14 -7.10
N THR A 30 8.99 8.38 -6.64
CA THR A 30 8.38 8.92 -5.43
C THR A 30 7.17 9.76 -5.82
N LEU A 31 5.99 9.35 -5.37
CA LEU A 31 4.73 10.01 -5.68
C LEU A 31 4.22 10.80 -4.47
N ALA A 32 3.57 11.92 -4.74
CA ALA A 32 2.82 12.69 -3.76
C ALA A 32 1.43 13.00 -4.32
N ILE A 33 0.40 12.78 -3.50
CA ILE A 33 -0.99 13.10 -3.83
C ILE A 33 -1.57 14.05 -2.79
N ARG A 34 -2.36 15.02 -3.23
CA ARG A 34 -3.06 15.99 -2.36
C ARG A 34 -4.54 15.99 -2.68
N PHE A 35 -5.37 15.99 -1.62
CA PHE A 35 -6.82 15.98 -1.72
C PHE A 35 -7.41 17.36 -1.44
N ALA A 36 -8.69 17.53 -1.78
CA ALA A 36 -9.42 18.77 -1.50
C ALA A 36 -9.53 19.05 0.01
N ASN A 37 -9.73 18.02 0.83
CA ASN A 37 -9.85 18.12 2.28
C ASN A 37 -9.24 16.87 2.96
N SER A 38 -9.09 16.95 4.27
CA SER A 38 -8.45 15.93 5.11
C SER A 38 -9.30 14.67 5.22
N ASP A 39 -10.63 14.80 5.15
CA ASP A 39 -11.56 13.66 5.14
C ASP A 39 -11.32 12.77 3.92
N ASN A 40 -11.25 13.34 2.72
CA ASN A 40 -10.95 12.60 1.49
C ASN A 40 -9.55 12.00 1.53
N ALA A 41 -8.58 12.70 2.12
CA ALA A 41 -7.22 12.16 2.28
C ALA A 41 -7.21 10.93 3.19
N ASN A 42 -7.96 10.96 4.29
CA ASN A 42 -8.07 9.83 5.21
C ASN A 42 -8.84 8.66 4.60
N LEU A 43 -9.94 8.92 3.87
CA LEU A 43 -10.65 7.90 3.10
C LEU A 43 -9.73 7.20 2.09
N PHE A 44 -8.90 7.97 1.37
CA PHE A 44 -7.89 7.39 0.48
C PHE A 44 -6.89 6.52 1.24
N LYS A 45 -6.37 6.99 2.39
CA LYS A 45 -5.41 6.23 3.19
C LYS A 45 -5.98 4.89 3.65
N ASP A 46 -7.22 4.90 4.14
CA ASP A 46 -7.88 3.70 4.63
C ASP A 46 -8.11 2.70 3.50
N ALA A 47 -8.61 3.16 2.35
CA ALA A 47 -8.78 2.34 1.15
C ALA A 47 -7.45 1.78 0.63
N PHE A 48 -6.39 2.59 0.63
CA PHE A 48 -5.05 2.17 0.20
C PHE A 48 -4.50 1.07 1.10
N ILE A 49 -4.61 1.20 2.43
CA ILE A 49 -4.18 0.18 3.39
C ILE A 49 -5.02 -1.09 3.24
N GLN A 50 -6.33 -0.97 3.00
CA GLN A 50 -7.17 -2.14 2.74
C GLN A 50 -6.73 -2.87 1.47
N GLY A 51 -6.49 -2.15 0.36
CA GLY A 51 -5.99 -2.74 -0.87
C GLY A 51 -4.64 -3.46 -0.70
N GLN A 52 -3.79 -3.01 0.22
CA GLN A 52 -2.55 -3.73 0.56
C GLN A 52 -2.83 -5.08 1.24
N LYS A 53 -3.76 -5.12 2.20
CA LYS A 53 -4.14 -6.36 2.89
C LYS A 53 -4.77 -7.35 1.90
N ASP A 54 -5.64 -6.85 1.03
CA ASP A 54 -6.30 -7.67 0.02
C ASP A 54 -5.28 -8.27 -0.96
N ASN A 55 -4.34 -7.45 -1.45
CA ASN A 55 -3.26 -7.92 -2.31
C ASN A 55 -2.34 -8.93 -1.60
N GLU A 56 -2.04 -8.74 -0.32
CA GLU A 56 -1.26 -9.71 0.47
C GLU A 56 -1.99 -11.05 0.58
N ALA A 57 -3.30 -11.03 0.88
CA ALA A 57 -4.12 -12.24 0.95
C ALA A 57 -4.18 -12.97 -0.40
N ILE A 58 -4.38 -12.24 -1.49
CA ILE A 58 -4.37 -12.79 -2.86
C ILE A 58 -3.00 -13.40 -3.19
N PHE A 59 -1.92 -12.70 -2.85
CA PHE A 59 -0.56 -13.19 -3.11
C PHE A 59 -0.26 -14.47 -2.31
N ARG A 60 -0.65 -14.53 -1.04
CA ARG A 60 -0.52 -15.72 -0.19
C ARG A 60 -1.32 -16.91 -0.74
N ALA A 61 -2.56 -16.66 -1.17
CA ALA A 61 -3.41 -17.68 -1.79
C ALA A 61 -2.82 -18.19 -3.12
N ALA A 62 -2.26 -17.30 -3.94
CA ALA A 62 -1.65 -17.65 -5.22
C ALA A 62 -0.32 -18.41 -5.09
N THR A 63 0.44 -18.16 -4.02
CA THR A 63 1.75 -18.77 -3.77
C THR A 63 1.70 -20.07 -2.97
N GLY A 64 0.50 -20.54 -2.59
CA GLY A 64 0.32 -21.83 -1.92
C GLY A 64 0.95 -21.91 -0.52
N ALA A 65 1.23 -20.77 0.12
CA ALA A 65 1.79 -20.72 1.47
C ALA A 65 0.71 -21.02 2.52
N THR A 66 0.20 -22.26 2.52
CA THR A 66 -0.51 -22.85 3.64
C THR A 66 0.50 -23.61 4.49
N SER A 67 0.94 -23.00 5.60
CA SER A 67 1.52 -23.73 6.72
C SER A 67 1.31 -22.95 8.01
N ASP A 68 0.05 -22.88 8.45
CA ASP A 68 -0.24 -22.81 9.88
C ASP A 68 -0.26 -24.26 10.38
N GLU A 69 0.93 -24.83 10.65
CA GLU A 69 1.05 -26.06 11.43
C GLU A 69 1.31 -25.65 12.88
N PRO A 70 0.44 -26.03 13.85
CA PRO A 70 0.65 -25.69 15.23
C PRO A 70 1.77 -26.56 15.80
N ASP A 71 2.86 -25.91 16.20
CA ASP A 71 3.94 -26.49 17.00
C ASP A 71 3.37 -27.21 18.23
N LYS A 72 3.35 -28.54 18.17
CA LYS A 72 3.26 -29.41 19.35
C LYS A 72 4.59 -30.10 19.48
N THR A 73 5.45 -29.47 20.26
CA THR A 73 6.70 -30.01 20.78
C THR A 73 6.38 -31.13 21.79
N GLU A 74 7.07 -32.27 21.62
CA GLU A 74 7.12 -33.41 22.56
C GLU A 74 7.74 -33.04 23.92
#